data_AF-G3ETA9-F1
#
_entry.id   AF-G3ETA9-F1
#
_cell.length_a   1.000
_cell.length_b   1.000
_cell.length_c   1.000
_cell.angle_alpha   90.00
_cell.angle_beta   90.00
_cell.angle_gamma   90.00
#
_symmetry.space_group_name_H-M   'P 1'
#
loop_
_entity.id
_entity.type
_entity.pdbx_description
1 polymer ?
#
loop_
_entity_poly.entity_id
_entity_poly.type
_entity_poly.pdbx_seq_one_letter_code
_entity_poly.pdbx_strand_id
1 'polypeptide(L)'
;VALSSDLVNAEKSSEVDVLVCPSHIYLDAVSATLGDSGISLGAQDVYFEASGAFTGEISTGMLGDVGCQYVILGHSERRHVMGETDSLINKKVKAVLEAGLTPVLCVGELLEDREAGNTEAVVKSQFEGSLADLSPEQVQKTVIAYEPVWA
;
A
#
# COMPACT_ATOMS: atom_id res chain seq x y z
N VAL A 1 -1.68 1.61 -19.08
CA VAL A 1 -1.89 2.74 -20.02
C VAL A 1 -3.32 2.77 -20.56
N ALA A 2 -3.82 1.77 -21.29
CA ALA A 2 -5.21 1.81 -21.81
C ALA A 2 -6.26 2.04 -20.70
N LEU A 3 -6.24 1.20 -19.66
CA LEU A 3 -7.14 1.35 -18.51
C LEU A 3 -7.00 2.71 -17.81
N SER A 4 -5.78 3.22 -17.64
CA SER A 4 -5.57 4.53 -17.01
C SER A 4 -6.11 5.67 -17.88
N SER A 5 -6.01 5.58 -19.21
CA SER A 5 -6.63 6.55 -20.12
C SER A 5 -8.15 6.49 -20.05
N ASP A 6 -8.74 5.30 -19.99
CA ASP A 6 -10.18 5.13 -19.87
C ASP A 6 -10.70 5.72 -18.54
N LEU A 7 -9.96 5.51 -17.44
CA LEU A 7 -10.28 6.11 -16.13
C LEU A 7 -10.24 7.64 -16.18
N VAL A 8 -9.18 8.24 -16.74
CA VAL A 8 -9.06 9.71 -16.88
C VAL A 8 -10.22 10.30 -17.69
N ASN A 9 -10.71 9.58 -18.70
CA ASN A 9 -11.84 10.04 -19.51
C ASN A 9 -13.21 9.84 -18.81
N ALA A 10 -13.30 8.87 -17.91
CA ALA A 10 -14.52 8.50 -17.21
C ALA A 10 -14.72 9.30 -15.91
N GLU A 11 -13.64 9.67 -15.22
CA GLU A 11 -13.69 10.47 -14.00
C GLU A 11 -14.22 11.87 -14.33
N LYS A 12 -15.28 12.28 -13.62
CA LYS A 12 -15.95 13.57 -13.80
C LYS A 12 -16.28 14.28 -12.48
N SER A 13 -15.98 13.69 -11.33
CA SER A 13 -16.44 14.14 -10.02
C SER A 13 -15.32 14.15 -8.97
N SER A 14 -15.13 15.28 -8.33
CA SER A 14 -14.15 15.48 -7.26
C SER A 14 -14.64 15.08 -5.85
N GLU A 15 -15.70 14.28 -5.74
CA GLU A 15 -16.28 13.91 -4.43
C GLU A 15 -15.61 12.68 -3.79
N VAL A 16 -14.83 11.92 -4.56
CA VAL A 16 -14.13 10.72 -4.10
C VAL A 16 -12.67 10.75 -4.53
N ASP A 17 -11.78 10.27 -3.66
CA ASP A 17 -10.39 10.06 -4.01
C ASP A 17 -10.25 8.74 -4.81
N VAL A 18 -9.58 8.81 -5.95
CA VAL A 18 -9.32 7.64 -6.82
C VAL A 18 -7.83 7.33 -6.82
N LEU A 19 -7.48 6.08 -6.53
CA LEU A 19 -6.10 5.59 -6.48
C LEU A 19 -5.89 4.46 -7.49
N VAL A 20 -4.81 4.54 -8.28
CA VAL A 20 -4.36 3.46 -9.18
C VAL A 20 -2.98 2.97 -8.75
N CYS A 21 -2.85 1.67 -8.48
CA CYS A 21 -1.61 1.02 -8.07
C CYS A 21 -1.16 -0.04 -9.09
N PRO A 22 -0.46 0.33 -10.19
CA PRO A 22 0.04 -0.64 -11.17
C PRO A 22 1.32 -1.32 -10.67
N SER A 23 1.74 -2.40 -11.34
CA SER A 23 3.08 -2.98 -11.11
C SER A 23 4.18 -1.97 -11.41
N HIS A 24 5.32 -2.05 -10.72
CA HIS A 24 6.38 -1.03 -10.76
C HIS A 24 6.87 -0.69 -12.18
N ILE A 25 6.95 -1.67 -13.07
CA ILE A 25 7.37 -1.48 -14.48
C ILE A 25 6.44 -0.57 -15.30
N TYR A 26 5.24 -0.28 -14.79
CA TYR A 26 4.25 0.57 -15.45
C TYR A 26 4.01 1.90 -14.74
N LEU A 27 4.69 2.18 -13.62
CA LEU A 27 4.45 3.40 -12.83
C LEU A 27 4.66 4.67 -13.65
N ASP A 28 5.79 4.81 -14.32
CA ASP A 28 6.13 6.00 -15.11
C ASP A 28 5.12 6.22 -16.26
N ALA A 29 4.81 5.18 -17.03
CA ALA A 29 3.85 5.26 -18.12
C ALA A 29 2.42 5.58 -17.65
N VAL A 30 2.01 5.05 -16.49
CA VAL A 30 0.72 5.36 -15.88
C VAL A 30 0.72 6.78 -15.33
N SER A 31 1.78 7.21 -14.63
CA SER A 31 1.96 8.58 -14.14
C SER A 31 1.77 9.62 -15.24
N ALA A 32 2.46 9.42 -16.37
CA ALA A 32 2.33 10.28 -17.56
C ALA A 32 0.91 10.29 -18.14
N THR A 33 0.16 9.19 -18.01
CA THR A 33 -1.22 9.11 -18.46
C THR A 33 -2.18 9.83 -17.51
N LEU A 34 -1.94 9.74 -16.20
CA LEU A 34 -2.80 10.35 -15.18
C LEU A 34 -2.67 11.88 -15.20
N GLY A 35 -1.47 12.44 -15.40
CA GLY A 35 -1.24 13.88 -15.45
C GLY A 35 -1.94 14.62 -14.31
N ASP A 36 -2.67 15.70 -14.63
CA ASP A 36 -3.44 16.50 -13.66
C ASP A 36 -4.90 16.03 -13.49
N SER A 37 -5.20 14.76 -13.78
CA SER A 37 -6.57 14.22 -13.70
C SER A 37 -7.18 14.22 -12.29
N GLY A 38 -6.37 14.44 -11.24
CA GLY A 38 -6.79 14.30 -9.85
C GLY A 38 -6.78 12.85 -9.34
N ILE A 39 -6.51 11.86 -10.21
CA ILE A 39 -6.33 10.47 -9.81
C ILE A 39 -4.93 10.29 -9.22
N SER A 40 -4.86 9.75 -8.00
CA SER A 40 -3.59 9.45 -7.33
C SER A 40 -2.91 8.21 -7.92
N LEU A 41 -1.58 8.24 -7.96
CA LEU A 41 -0.73 7.10 -8.27
C LEU A 41 -0.23 6.46 -6.97
N GLY A 42 -0.22 5.14 -6.91
CA GLY A 42 0.43 4.40 -5.83
C GLY A 42 1.24 3.21 -6.31
N ALA A 43 2.05 2.67 -5.42
CA ALA A 43 2.80 1.43 -5.66
C ALA A 43 2.18 0.26 -4.92
N GLN A 44 2.47 -0.95 -5.40
CA GLN A 44 1.98 -2.21 -4.81
C GLN A 44 2.86 -2.73 -3.67
N ASP A 45 4.10 -2.23 -3.56
CA ASP A 45 5.04 -2.54 -2.47
C ASP A 45 6.23 -1.55 -2.48
N VAL A 46 6.99 -1.53 -1.39
CA VAL A 46 8.29 -0.86 -1.29
C VAL A 46 9.21 -1.58 -0.31
N TYR A 47 10.52 -1.44 -0.49
CA TYR A 47 11.50 -1.83 0.51
C TYR A 47 11.71 -0.73 1.55
N PHE A 48 11.98 -1.11 2.80
CA PHE A 48 12.03 -0.17 3.92
C PHE A 48 13.34 0.62 4.01
N GLU A 49 14.44 0.12 3.42
CA GLU A 49 15.70 0.86 3.37
C GLU A 49 15.67 1.86 2.22
N ALA A 50 16.10 3.10 2.49
CA ALA A 50 16.13 4.16 1.49
C ALA A 50 17.11 3.88 0.32
N SER A 51 18.21 3.15 0.60
CA SER A 51 19.19 2.73 -0.38
C SER A 51 20.05 1.57 0.16
N GLY A 52 20.68 0.81 -0.72
CA GLY A 52 21.63 -0.24 -0.32
C GLY A 52 21.73 -1.37 -1.34
N ALA A 53 22.35 -2.48 -0.92
CA ALA A 53 22.56 -3.66 -1.75
C ALA A 53 21.31 -4.57 -1.77
N PHE A 54 20.21 -4.04 -2.29
CA PHE A 54 18.90 -4.71 -2.36
C PHE A 54 18.47 -4.89 -3.82
N THR A 55 19.21 -5.71 -4.56
CA THR A 55 18.95 -5.95 -5.98
C THR A 55 17.52 -6.45 -6.21
N GLY A 56 16.75 -5.74 -7.03
CA GLY A 56 15.37 -6.07 -7.37
C GLY A 56 14.32 -5.31 -6.55
N GLU A 57 14.73 -4.67 -5.45
CA GLU A 57 13.84 -3.89 -4.60
C GLU A 57 13.70 -2.44 -5.08
N ILE A 58 12.59 -1.79 -4.68
CA ILE A 58 12.29 -0.39 -4.97
C ILE A 58 12.26 0.39 -3.66
N SER A 59 12.92 1.54 -3.60
CA SER A 59 12.92 2.41 -2.43
C SER A 59 11.80 3.47 -2.47
N THR A 60 11.47 4.05 -1.32
CA THR A 60 10.46 5.12 -1.22
C THR A 60 10.84 6.36 -2.05
N GLY A 61 12.13 6.69 -2.15
CA GLY A 61 12.62 7.77 -3.00
C GLY A 61 12.30 7.55 -4.48
N MET A 62 12.52 6.33 -4.99
CA MET A 62 12.20 5.98 -6.39
C MET A 62 10.70 6.13 -6.67
N LEU A 63 9.85 5.79 -5.70
CA LEU A 63 8.40 5.97 -5.82
C LEU A 63 7.99 7.44 -5.86
N GLY A 64 8.59 8.27 -5.00
CA GLY A 64 8.38 9.72 -5.01
C GLY A 64 8.79 10.36 -6.34
N ASP A 65 9.92 9.94 -6.91
CA ASP A 65 10.43 10.47 -8.19
C ASP A 65 9.48 10.24 -9.37
N VAL A 66 8.69 9.15 -9.36
CA VAL A 66 7.69 8.86 -10.40
C VAL A 66 6.29 9.42 -10.08
N GLY A 67 6.14 10.13 -8.97
CA GLY A 67 4.89 10.79 -8.56
C GLY A 67 3.92 9.91 -7.77
N CYS A 68 4.36 8.78 -7.21
CA CYS A 68 3.53 8.01 -6.29
C CYS A 68 3.25 8.83 -5.03
N GLN A 69 2.01 8.73 -4.55
CA GLN A 69 1.56 9.34 -3.30
C GLN A 69 1.18 8.28 -2.25
N TYR A 70 0.87 7.06 -2.70
CA TYR A 70 0.42 5.95 -1.86
C TYR A 70 1.27 4.69 -2.06
N VAL A 71 1.32 3.84 -1.04
CA VAL A 71 1.96 2.51 -1.15
C VAL A 71 1.11 1.47 -0.43
N ILE A 72 0.69 0.43 -1.14
CA ILE A 72 0.04 -0.74 -0.54
C ILE A 72 1.07 -1.54 0.24
N LEU A 73 0.77 -1.88 1.49
CA LEU A 73 1.64 -2.62 2.38
C LEU A 73 0.87 -3.72 3.10
N GLY A 74 1.52 -4.87 3.28
CA GLY A 74 0.91 -6.00 3.97
C GLY A 74 -0.28 -6.61 3.23
N HIS A 75 -0.33 -6.47 1.90
CA HIS A 75 -1.33 -7.17 1.08
C HIS A 75 -1.29 -8.67 1.38
N SER A 76 -2.44 -9.33 1.37
CA SER A 76 -2.57 -10.75 1.71
C SER A 76 -1.58 -11.66 0.97
N GLU A 77 -1.37 -11.43 -0.33
CA GLU A 77 -0.39 -12.16 -1.15
C GLU A 77 1.05 -11.99 -0.61
N ARG A 78 1.41 -10.79 -0.14
CA ARG A 78 2.73 -10.53 0.43
C ARG A 78 2.90 -11.19 1.80
N ARG A 79 1.86 -11.18 2.63
CA ARG A 79 1.86 -11.85 3.94
C ARG A 79 1.96 -13.37 3.80
N HIS A 80 1.09 -13.98 3.00
CA HIS A 80 0.89 -15.42 2.98
C HIS A 80 1.71 -16.15 1.91
N VAL A 81 2.05 -15.50 0.80
CA VAL A 81 2.83 -16.11 -0.29
C VAL A 81 4.29 -15.66 -0.22
N MET A 82 4.57 -14.36 -0.03
CA MET A 82 5.94 -13.84 0.05
C MET A 82 6.55 -13.90 1.46
N GLY A 83 5.73 -14.15 2.50
CA GLY A 83 6.18 -14.34 3.87
C GLY A 83 6.47 -13.03 4.63
N GLU A 84 5.82 -11.93 4.27
CA GLU A 84 5.99 -10.67 5.01
C GLU A 84 5.35 -10.72 6.40
N THR A 85 6.16 -10.49 7.41
CA THR A 85 5.74 -10.44 8.81
C THR A 85 5.25 -9.04 9.20
N ASP A 86 4.46 -8.94 10.26
CA ASP A 86 4.02 -7.65 10.81
C ASP A 86 5.20 -6.71 11.12
N SER A 87 6.32 -7.27 11.59
CA SER A 87 7.52 -6.47 11.90
C SER A 87 8.21 -5.93 10.65
N LEU A 88 8.20 -6.68 9.54
CA LEU A 88 8.70 -6.18 8.25
C LEU A 88 7.77 -5.09 7.70
N ILE A 89 6.46 -5.33 7.77
CA ILE A 89 5.44 -4.39 7.31
C ILE A 89 5.52 -3.08 8.12
N ASN A 90 5.75 -3.16 9.44
CA ASN A 90 5.95 -1.97 10.27
C ASN A 90 7.14 -1.12 9.82
N LYS A 91 8.27 -1.74 9.45
CA LYS A 91 9.42 -1.02 8.90
C LYS A 91 9.04 -0.30 7.60
N LYS A 92 8.28 -0.96 6.72
CA LYS A 92 7.80 -0.36 5.47
C LYS A 92 6.84 0.79 5.73
N VAL A 93 5.89 0.64 6.66
CA VAL A 93 4.95 1.71 7.04
C VAL A 93 5.71 2.94 7.53
N LYS A 94 6.70 2.75 8.42
CA LYS A 94 7.55 3.84 8.91
C LYS A 94 8.32 4.52 7.77
N ALA A 95 8.96 3.75 6.89
CA ALA A 95 9.69 4.29 5.76
C ALA A 95 8.81 5.09 4.79
N VAL A 96 7.58 4.62 4.51
CA VAL A 96 6.60 5.32 3.66
C VAL A 96 6.18 6.64 4.29
N LEU A 97 5.85 6.63 5.58
CA LEU A 97 5.47 7.85 6.33
C LEU A 97 6.63 8.86 6.43
N GLU A 98 7.86 8.39 6.67
CA GLU A 98 9.07 9.22 6.72
C GLU A 98 9.38 9.87 5.36
N ALA A 99 9.07 9.19 4.27
CA ALA A 99 9.18 9.73 2.91
C ALA A 99 8.04 10.68 2.53
N GLY A 100 7.06 10.90 3.41
CA GLY A 100 5.90 11.75 3.13
C GLY A 100 4.84 11.11 2.22
N LEU A 101 4.93 9.80 2.00
CA LEU A 101 3.95 9.01 1.28
C LEU A 101 2.87 8.48 2.25
N THR A 102 1.74 8.05 1.69
CA THR A 102 0.60 7.52 2.47
C THR A 102 0.57 5.99 2.39
N PRO A 103 0.75 5.27 3.50
CA PRO A 103 0.58 3.82 3.49
C PRO A 103 -0.90 3.45 3.35
N VAL A 104 -1.16 2.44 2.52
CA VAL A 104 -2.42 1.70 2.47
C VAL A 104 -2.14 0.35 3.11
N LEU A 105 -2.40 0.26 4.42
CA LEU A 105 -2.12 -0.95 5.20
C LEU A 105 -3.27 -1.94 5.04
N CYS A 106 -2.97 -3.08 4.44
CA CYS A 106 -3.88 -4.20 4.33
C CYS A 106 -3.84 -5.09 5.58
N VAL A 107 -5.03 -5.46 6.05
CA VAL A 107 -5.27 -6.41 7.15
C VAL A 107 -6.44 -7.31 6.80
N GLY A 108 -6.41 -8.54 7.30
CA GLY A 108 -7.42 -9.54 7.00
C GLY A 108 -7.01 -10.93 7.47
N GLU A 109 -8.00 -11.74 7.81
CA GLU A 109 -7.84 -13.11 8.27
C GLU A 109 -8.01 -14.13 7.13
N LEU A 110 -7.48 -15.33 7.32
CA LEU A 110 -7.70 -16.45 6.41
C LEU A 110 -9.10 -17.05 6.60
N LEU A 111 -9.56 -17.86 5.62
CA LEU A 111 -10.84 -18.57 5.74
C LEU A 111 -10.89 -19.43 7.02
N GLU A 112 -9.80 -20.12 7.34
CA GLU A 112 -9.70 -20.98 8.52
C GLU A 112 -9.83 -20.18 9.83
N ASP A 113 -9.25 -18.98 9.89
CA ASP A 113 -9.38 -18.08 11.04
C ASP A 113 -10.83 -17.59 11.19
N ARG A 114 -11.49 -17.28 10.07
CA ARG A 114 -12.89 -16.88 10.06
C ARG A 114 -13.80 -18.00 10.57
N GLU A 115 -13.61 -19.22 10.06
CA GLU A 115 -14.37 -20.40 10.47
C GLU A 115 -14.13 -20.78 11.93
N ALA A 116 -12.91 -20.50 12.45
CA ALA A 116 -12.56 -20.70 13.85
C ALA A 116 -13.02 -19.56 14.79
N GLY A 117 -13.58 -18.47 14.26
CA GLY A 117 -14.01 -17.30 15.05
C GLY A 117 -12.85 -16.42 15.54
N ASN A 118 -11.69 -16.49 14.90
CA ASN A 118 -10.46 -15.78 15.28
C ASN A 118 -10.27 -14.43 14.56
N THR A 119 -11.22 -13.97 13.72
CA THR A 119 -11.12 -12.74 12.92
C THR A 119 -10.59 -11.54 13.73
N GLU A 120 -11.20 -11.23 14.87
CA GLU A 120 -10.81 -10.07 15.68
C GLU A 120 -9.38 -10.21 16.25
N ALA A 121 -9.01 -11.42 16.69
CA ALA A 121 -7.69 -11.67 17.26
C ALA A 121 -6.59 -11.52 16.20
N VAL A 122 -6.82 -12.02 14.98
CA VAL A 122 -5.89 -11.91 13.85
C VAL A 122 -5.73 -10.46 13.43
N VAL A 123 -6.83 -9.76 13.17
CA VAL A 123 -6.80 -8.35 12.74
C VAL A 123 -6.17 -7.47 13.81
N LYS A 124 -6.47 -7.70 15.10
CA LYS A 124 -5.82 -6.98 16.20
C LYS A 124 -4.31 -7.21 16.23
N SER A 125 -3.85 -8.46 16.11
CA SER A 125 -2.41 -8.76 16.06
C SER A 125 -1.72 -8.05 14.90
N GLN A 126 -2.35 -8.05 13.71
CA GLN A 126 -1.80 -7.38 12.53
C GLN A 126 -1.70 -5.86 12.74
N PHE A 127 -2.69 -5.22 13.38
CA PHE A 127 -2.62 -3.81 13.74
C PHE A 127 -1.51 -3.54 14.77
N GLU A 128 -1.48 -4.30 15.87
CA GLU A 128 -0.49 -4.12 16.94
C GLU A 128 0.95 -4.28 16.42
N GLY A 129 1.18 -5.25 15.52
CA GLY A 129 2.48 -5.48 14.93
C GLY A 129 2.84 -4.46 13.84
N SER A 130 1.93 -4.24 12.87
CA SER A 130 2.21 -3.40 11.69
C SER A 130 2.26 -1.90 12.02
N LEU A 131 1.58 -1.46 13.08
CA LEU A 131 1.54 -0.05 13.51
C LEU A 131 2.34 0.22 14.81
N ALA A 132 3.15 -0.75 15.26
CA ALA A 132 3.97 -0.60 16.45
C ALA A 132 4.87 0.66 16.41
N ASP A 133 4.95 1.35 17.55
CA ASP A 133 5.74 2.57 17.77
C ASP A 133 5.42 3.74 16.83
N LEU A 134 4.22 3.80 16.26
CA LEU A 134 3.72 4.98 15.56
C LEU A 134 2.94 5.89 16.50
N SER A 135 3.09 7.20 16.35
CA SER A 135 2.27 8.18 17.05
C SER A 135 0.83 8.16 16.53
N PRO A 136 -0.17 8.64 17.30
CA PRO A 136 -1.53 8.79 16.82
C PRO A 136 -1.65 9.60 15.51
N GLU A 137 -0.82 10.63 15.35
CA GLU A 137 -0.78 11.45 14.14
C GLU A 137 -0.22 10.68 12.93
N GLN A 138 0.75 9.79 13.15
CA GLN A 138 1.26 8.91 12.10
C GLN A 138 0.22 7.87 11.69
N VAL A 139 -0.51 7.30 12.66
CA VAL A 139 -1.61 6.36 12.38
C VAL A 139 -2.73 7.04 11.59
N GLN A 140 -3.08 8.29 11.90
CA GLN A 140 -4.09 9.05 11.15
C GLN A 140 -3.72 9.31 9.67
N LYS A 141 -2.43 9.24 9.32
CA LYS A 141 -1.94 9.36 7.95
C LYS A 141 -1.91 8.02 7.20
N THR A 142 -2.45 6.96 7.78
CA THR A 142 -2.46 5.62 7.19
C THR A 142 -3.88 5.24 6.78
N VAL A 143 -4.05 4.81 5.54
CA VAL A 143 -5.32 4.24 5.07
C VAL A 143 -5.35 2.77 5.47
N ILE A 144 -6.47 2.32 6.05
CA ILE A 144 -6.68 0.92 6.41
C ILE A 144 -7.56 0.25 5.37
N ALA A 145 -7.06 -0.82 4.75
CA ALA A 145 -7.82 -1.69 3.88
C ALA A 145 -8.08 -3.02 4.59
N TYR A 146 -9.31 -3.25 5.02
CA TYR A 146 -9.73 -4.56 5.53
C TYR A 146 -10.12 -5.46 4.35
N GLU A 147 -9.29 -6.45 4.06
CA GLU A 147 -9.41 -7.39 2.95
C GLU A 147 -9.35 -8.84 3.48
N PRO A 148 -10.48 -9.43 3.90
CA PRO A 148 -10.50 -10.84 4.27
C PRO A 148 -10.01 -11.70 3.10
N VAL A 149 -9.05 -12.61 3.34
CA VAL A 149 -8.32 -13.32 2.27
C VAL A 149 -9.22 -14.26 1.45
N TRP A 150 -10.40 -14.57 1.97
CA TRP A 150 -11.37 -15.48 1.38
C TRP A 150 -12.41 -14.80 0.46
N ALA A 151 -12.39 -13.47 0.35
CA ALA A 151 -13.35 -12.69 -0.44
C ALA A 151 -13.07 -12.68 -1.94
#